data_AF-A0A6C1U0B1-F1
#
_entry.id   AF-A0A6C1U0B1-F1
#
_cell.length_a   1.000
_cell.length_b   1.000
_cell.length_c   1.000
_cell.angle_alpha   90.00
_cell.angle_beta   90.00
_cell.angle_gamma   90.00
#
_symmetry.space_group_name_H-M   'P 1'
#
loop_
_entity.id
_entity.type
_entity.pdbx_description
1 polymer ?
#
loop_
_entity_poly.entity_id
_entity_poly.type
_entity_poly.pdbx_seq_one_letter_code
_entity_poly.pdbx_strand_id
1 'polypeptide(L)'
;QVLSLAVRWKPHAILIEAKTSGQQLIQELKTNSDLPVIEIVPHSGKLARFYQIVPIIESGKVFLPHQAVWLNDFEYEIFMFPEARHDDQVDSTVQYLQWVRDSSSRVAALRAL
;
A
#
# COMPACT_ATOMS: atom_id res chain seq x y z
N GLN A 1 -16.13 -1.61 6.71
CA GLN A 1 -15.67 -1.14 5.39
C GLN A 1 -14.72 -2.12 4.70
N VAL A 2 -13.69 -2.66 5.38
CA VAL A 2 -12.73 -3.61 4.76
C VAL A 2 -13.43 -4.84 4.17
N LEU A 3 -14.34 -5.47 4.92
CA LEU A 3 -15.08 -6.65 4.44
C LEU A 3 -15.86 -6.38 3.14
N SER A 4 -16.57 -5.26 3.03
CA SER A 4 -17.34 -4.93 1.83
C SER A 4 -16.45 -4.63 0.62
N LEU A 5 -15.30 -3.97 0.84
CA LEU A 5 -14.30 -3.77 -0.21
C LEU A 5 -13.65 -5.09 -0.64
N ALA A 6 -13.36 -5.98 0.30
CA ALA A 6 -12.78 -7.29 0.00
C ALA A 6 -13.73 -8.17 -0.81
N VAL A 7 -15.03 -8.16 -0.50
CA VAL A 7 -16.06 -8.85 -1.31
C VAL A 7 -16.12 -8.28 -2.73
N ARG A 8 -16.04 -6.95 -2.87
CA ARG A 8 -16.11 -6.27 -4.17
C ARG A 8 -14.88 -6.55 -5.05
N TRP A 9 -13.69 -6.44 -4.48
CA TRP A 9 -12.44 -6.44 -5.23
C TRP A 9 -11.71 -7.79 -5.24
N LYS A 10 -12.08 -8.71 -4.34
CA LYS A 10 -11.48 -10.06 -4.17
C LYS A 10 -9.94 -10.01 -4.20
N PRO A 11 -9.30 -9.22 -3.32
CA PRO A 11 -7.87 -9.02 -3.36
C PRO A 11 -7.11 -10.29 -2.96
N HIS A 12 -5.95 -10.51 -3.58
CA HIS A 12 -5.03 -11.59 -3.19
C HIS A 12 -4.19 -11.27 -1.95
N ALA A 13 -4.13 -9.99 -1.57
CA ALA A 13 -3.45 -9.49 -0.39
C ALA A 13 -4.13 -8.21 0.10
N ILE A 14 -4.28 -8.08 1.42
CA ILE A 14 -4.75 -6.87 2.10
C ILE A 14 -3.65 -6.43 3.04
N LEU A 15 -2.96 -5.34 2.70
CA LEU A 15 -1.89 -4.79 3.52
C LEU A 15 -2.50 -3.89 4.61
N ILE A 16 -2.12 -4.10 5.86
CA ILE A 16 -2.57 -3.27 6.98
C ILE A 16 -1.36 -2.87 7.81
N GLU A 17 -1.17 -1.56 7.99
CA GLU A 17 -0.13 -1.02 8.85
C GLU A 17 -0.39 -1.41 10.32
N ALA A 18 0.64 -1.92 10.96
CA ALA A 18 0.58 -2.48 12.30
C ALA A 18 0.70 -1.42 13.42
N LYS A 19 -0.01 -0.30 13.29
CA LYS A 19 0.06 0.83 14.24
C LYS A 19 -1.27 1.07 14.95
N THR A 20 -1.24 1.14 16.28
CA THR A 20 -2.38 1.43 17.18
C THR A 20 -3.70 0.75 16.78
N SER A 21 -4.52 1.40 15.95
CA SER A 21 -5.80 0.86 15.46
C SER A 21 -5.63 -0.30 14.47
N GLY A 22 -4.55 -0.33 13.69
CA GLY A 22 -4.29 -1.39 12.72
C GLY A 22 -4.06 -2.75 13.37
N GLN A 23 -3.45 -2.80 14.55
CA GLN A 23 -3.24 -4.04 15.30
C GLN A 23 -4.58 -4.71 15.69
N GLN A 24 -5.52 -3.93 16.20
CA GLN A 24 -6.85 -4.42 16.55
C GLN A 24 -7.60 -4.93 15.31
N LEU A 25 -7.54 -4.18 14.21
CA LEU A 25 -8.16 -4.57 12.94
C LEU A 25 -7.56 -5.85 12.38
N ILE A 26 -6.22 -6.00 12.43
CA ILE A 26 -5.54 -7.23 11.98
C ILE A 26 -6.02 -8.43 12.80
N GLN A 27 -6.09 -8.29 14.13
CA GLN A 27 -6.56 -9.36 15.01
C GLN A 27 -8.02 -9.73 14.70
N GLU A 28 -8.90 -8.74 14.61
CA GLU A 28 -10.32 -8.96 14.29
C GLU A 28 -10.50 -9.67 12.94
N LEU A 29 -9.80 -9.22 11.89
CA LEU A 29 -9.92 -9.80 10.56
C LEU A 29 -9.33 -11.21 10.50
N LYS A 30 -8.20 -11.47 11.18
CA LYS A 30 -7.61 -12.83 11.26
C LYS A 30 -8.47 -13.79 12.05
N THR A 31 -9.21 -13.32 13.06
CA THR A 31 -10.10 -14.17 13.87
C THR A 31 -11.44 -14.44 13.18
N ASN A 32 -12.00 -13.44 12.49
CA ASN A 32 -13.39 -13.48 12.00
C ASN A 32 -13.53 -13.63 10.48
N SER A 33 -12.43 -13.78 9.73
CA SER A 33 -12.47 -13.92 8.28
C SER A 33 -11.29 -14.70 7.71
N ASP A 34 -11.46 -15.24 6.50
CA ASP A 34 -10.38 -15.88 5.73
C ASP A 34 -9.66 -14.88 4.79
N LEU A 35 -9.71 -13.58 5.10
CA LEU A 35 -9.10 -12.56 4.25
C LEU A 35 -7.57 -12.67 4.28
N PRO A 36 -6.89 -12.45 3.13
CA PRO A 36 -5.43 -12.55 3.04
C PRO A 36 -4.75 -11.30 3.63
N VAL A 37 -4.87 -11.11 4.95
CA VAL A 37 -4.32 -9.96 5.67
C VAL A 37 -2.81 -10.12 5.87
N ILE A 38 -2.06 -9.15 5.40
CA ILE A 38 -0.61 -9.04 5.58
C ILE A 38 -0.33 -7.81 6.44
N GLU A 39 0.34 -8.05 7.55
CA GLU A 39 0.80 -7.01 8.46
C GLU A 39 2.01 -6.28 7.87
N ILE A 40 1.97 -4.95 7.86
CA ILE A 40 3.08 -4.09 7.43
C ILE A 40 3.59 -3.28 8.61
N VAL A 41 4.89 -3.40 8.87
CA VAL A 41 5.59 -2.55 9.84
C VAL A 41 6.52 -1.62 9.06
N PRO A 42 6.19 -0.33 8.89
CA PRO A 42 7.04 0.58 8.17
C PRO A 42 8.37 0.79 8.91
N HIS A 43 9.47 0.63 8.20
CA HIS A 43 10.81 0.95 8.67
C HIS A 43 11.29 2.24 8.00
N SER A 44 12.09 3.05 8.71
CA SER A 44 12.57 4.37 8.28
C SER A 44 11.49 5.46 8.20
N GLY A 45 11.93 6.72 8.08
CA GLY A 45 11.04 7.89 8.01
C GLY A 45 10.20 7.92 6.74
N LYS A 46 9.01 8.54 6.81
CA LYS A 46 8.04 8.62 5.70
C LYS A 46 8.69 9.09 4.39
N LEU A 47 9.48 10.17 4.45
CA LEU A 47 10.14 10.75 3.28
C LEU A 47 11.14 9.78 2.63
N ALA A 48 11.93 9.07 3.42
CA ALA A 48 12.87 8.07 2.92
C ALA A 48 12.12 6.92 2.22
N ARG A 49 11.00 6.44 2.79
CA ARG A 49 10.17 5.40 2.16
C ARG A 49 9.54 5.88 0.85
N PHE A 50 9.10 7.13 0.79
CA PHE A 50 8.56 7.72 -0.44
C PHE A 50 9.59 7.75 -1.57
N TYR A 51 10.80 8.24 -1.31
CA TYR A 51 11.87 8.28 -2.33
C TYR A 51 12.24 6.89 -2.86
N GLN A 52 12.05 5.82 -2.07
CA GLN A 52 12.32 4.45 -2.53
C GLN A 52 11.33 3.95 -3.60
N ILE A 53 10.15 4.55 -3.72
CA ILE A 53 9.12 4.12 -4.69
C ILE A 53 9.03 5.04 -5.91
N VAL A 54 9.65 6.22 -5.87
CA VAL A 54 9.70 7.17 -7.00
C VAL A 54 10.22 6.50 -8.29
N PRO A 55 11.31 5.69 -8.29
CA PRO A 55 11.77 5.02 -9.50
C PRO A 55 10.75 4.04 -10.10
N ILE A 56 9.86 3.47 -9.28
CA ILE A 56 8.80 2.56 -9.76
C ILE A 56 7.76 3.39 -10.52
N ILE A 57 7.36 4.55 -9.99
CA ILE A 57 6.43 5.48 -10.64
C ILE A 57 7.03 6.02 -11.94
N GLU A 58 8.26 6.56 -11.90
CA GLU A 58 8.95 7.13 -13.07
C GLU A 58 9.17 6.12 -14.19
N SER A 59 9.32 4.84 -13.85
CA SER A 59 9.44 3.75 -14.84
C SER A 59 8.15 3.40 -15.57
N GLY A 60 7.04 4.11 -15.31
CA GLY A 60 5.75 3.89 -15.96
C GLY A 60 5.04 2.61 -15.52
N LYS A 61 5.38 2.08 -14.34
CA LYS A 61 4.78 0.84 -13.79
C LYS A 61 3.52 1.09 -12.95
N VAL A 62 3.17 2.35 -12.72
CA VAL A 62 1.99 2.75 -11.96
C VAL A 62 1.01 3.42 -12.93
N PHE A 63 -0.22 2.93 -12.95
CA PHE A 63 -1.28 3.43 -13.83
C PHE A 63 -2.40 3.99 -12.97
N LEU A 64 -2.79 5.23 -13.26
CA LEU A 64 -3.98 5.86 -12.69
C LEU A 64 -5.11 5.84 -13.72
N PRO A 65 -6.38 5.74 -13.29
CA PRO A 65 -7.51 5.88 -14.20
C PRO A 65 -7.52 7.30 -14.80
N HIS A 66 -8.01 7.45 -16.03
CA HIS A 66 -8.16 8.78 -16.64
C HIS A 66 -9.13 9.68 -15.86
N GLN A 67 -10.12 9.09 -15.20
CA GLN A 67 -11.11 9.81 -14.39
C GLN A 67 -11.52 8.95 -13.20
N ALA A 68 -11.47 9.53 -12.01
CA ALA A 68 -12.09 8.98 -10.82
C ALA A 68 -12.40 10.11 -9.83
N VAL A 69 -13.45 9.92 -9.03
CA VAL A 69 -13.85 10.91 -8.01
C VAL A 69 -12.77 11.19 -6.97
N TRP A 70 -11.86 10.23 -6.75
CA TRP A 70 -10.74 10.31 -5.80
C TRP A 70 -9.42 10.77 -6.45
N LEU A 71 -9.36 10.89 -7.77
CA LEU A 71 -8.09 11.06 -8.50
C LEU A 71 -7.39 12.38 -8.16
N ASN A 72 -8.13 13.49 -8.17
CA ASN A 72 -7.55 14.81 -7.90
C ASN A 72 -6.97 14.90 -6.48
N ASP A 73 -7.68 14.33 -5.49
CA ASP A 73 -7.23 14.31 -4.10
C ASP A 73 -5.98 13.43 -3.96
N PHE A 74 -5.95 12.28 -4.63
CA PHE A 74 -4.79 11.39 -4.67
C PHE A 74 -3.57 12.06 -5.29
N GLU A 75 -3.72 12.66 -6.48
CA GLU A 75 -2.64 13.35 -7.18
C GLU A 75 -2.11 14.53 -6.37
N TYR A 76 -3.02 15.34 -5.79
CA TYR A 76 -2.63 16.44 -4.92
C TYR A 76 -1.77 15.95 -3.74
N GLU A 77 -2.19 14.88 -3.07
CA GLU A 77 -1.45 14.32 -1.95
C GLU A 77 -0.06 13.82 -2.36
N ILE A 78 0.03 13.07 -3.47
CA ILE A 78 1.28 12.53 -3.99
C ILE A 78 2.24 13.63 -4.44
N PHE A 79 1.76 14.67 -5.13
CA PHE A 79 2.60 15.74 -5.67
C PHE A 79 3.02 16.76 -4.62
N MET A 80 2.19 16.99 -3.60
CA MET A 80 2.48 17.95 -2.53
C MET A 80 3.22 17.33 -1.35
N PHE A 81 3.40 16.01 -1.29
CA PHE A 81 4.14 15.37 -0.22
C PHE A 81 5.60 15.87 -0.14
N PRO A 82 6.13 16.25 1.05
CA PRO A 82 5.57 16.06 2.39
C PRO A 82 4.76 17.24 2.94
N GLU A 83 4.50 18.26 2.14
CA GLU A 83 3.83 19.52 2.54
C GLU A 83 2.30 19.43 2.51
N ALA A 84 1.74 18.34 1.98
CA ALA A 84 0.30 18.10 1.98
C ALA A 84 -0.26 17.99 3.42
N ARG A 85 -1.52 18.42 3.61
CA ARG A 85 -2.20 18.32 4.91
C ARG A 85 -2.43 16.88 5.35
N HIS A 86 -2.57 15.97 4.40
CA HIS A 86 -2.86 14.55 4.60
C HIS A 86 -1.78 13.74 3.91
N ASP A 87 -1.50 12.54 4.42
CA ASP A 87 -0.52 11.61 3.86
C ASP A 87 -0.97 10.14 3.88
N ASP A 88 -2.26 9.88 4.12
CA ASP A 88 -2.83 8.54 4.22
C ASP A 88 -2.78 7.77 2.87
N GLN A 89 -3.02 8.45 1.75
CA GLN A 89 -2.94 7.86 0.41
C GLN A 89 -1.49 7.67 0.00
N VAL A 90 -0.60 8.60 0.37
CA VAL A 90 0.85 8.47 0.20
C VAL A 90 1.35 7.24 0.95
N ASP A 91 1.02 7.10 2.24
CA ASP A 91 1.45 5.97 3.06
C ASP A 91 0.95 4.64 2.50
N SER A 92 -0.33 4.57 2.10
CA SER A 92 -0.90 3.36 1.48
C SER A 92 -0.21 2.99 0.16
N THR A 93 0.09 3.99 -0.68
CA THR A 93 0.78 3.79 -1.97
C THR A 93 2.22 3.31 -1.76
N VAL A 94 2.94 3.95 -0.84
CA VAL A 94 4.32 3.58 -0.50
C VAL A 94 4.38 2.15 0.03
N GLN A 95 3.51 1.79 0.96
CA GLN A 95 3.46 0.43 1.52
C GLN A 95 3.19 -0.62 0.44
N TYR A 96 2.21 -0.35 -0.44
CA TYR A 96 1.89 -1.26 -1.55
C TYR A 96 3.07 -1.43 -2.50
N LEU A 97 3.69 -0.35 -2.97
CA LEU A 97 4.77 -0.41 -3.95
C LEU A 97 6.04 -1.04 -3.37
N GLN A 98 6.36 -0.79 -2.09
CA GLN A 98 7.45 -1.50 -1.40
C GLN A 98 7.17 -3.00 -1.32
N TRP A 99 5.95 -3.39 -0.92
CA TRP A 99 5.57 -4.80 -0.83
C TRP A 99 5.63 -5.52 -2.18
N VAL A 100 5.18 -4.89 -3.27
CA VAL A 100 5.25 -5.45 -4.63
C VAL A 100 6.70 -5.64 -5.09
N ARG A 101 7.55 -4.61 -4.88
CA ARG A 101 8.98 -4.66 -5.20
C ARG A 101 9.67 -5.83 -4.47
N ASP A 102 9.44 -5.94 -3.17
CA ASP A 102 10.08 -6.95 -2.33
C ASP A 102 9.53 -8.36 -2.61
N SER A 103 8.27 -8.48 -3.00
CA SER A 103 7.69 -9.76 -3.44
C SER A 103 8.29 -10.24 -4.75
N SER A 104 8.52 -9.31 -5.69
CA SER A 104 9.14 -9.61 -6.99
C SER A 104 10.59 -10.08 -6.81
N SER A 105 11.36 -9.44 -5.93
CA SER A 105 12.74 -9.84 -5.66
C SER A 105 12.83 -11.22 -5.01
N ARG A 106 11.94 -11.55 -4.06
CA ARG A 106 11.85 -12.90 -3.46
C ARG A 106 11.57 -13.98 -4.49
N VAL A 107 10.61 -13.74 -5.40
CA VAL A 107 10.29 -14.71 -6.46
C VAL A 107 11.46 -14.90 -7.42
N ALA A 108 12.16 -13.83 -7.77
CA ALA A 108 13.36 -13.91 -8.61
C ALA A 108 14.48 -14.72 -7.93
N ALA A 109 14.71 -14.49 -6.63
CA ALA A 109 15.70 -15.24 -5.85
C ALA A 109 15.38 -16.74 -5.78
N LEU A 110 14.11 -17.11 -5.52
CA LEU A 110 13.68 -18.52 -5.49
C LEU A 110 13.86 -19.23 -6.84
N ARG A 111 13.72 -18.51 -7.97
CA ARG A 111 13.92 -19.05 -9.32
C ARG A 111 15.39 -19.23 -9.69
N ALA A 112 16.31 -18.61 -8.96
CA ALA A 112 17.75 -18.68 -9.20
C ALA A 112 18.44 -19.79 -8.38
N LEU A 113 17.69 -20.48 -7.51
CA LEU A 113 18.09 -21.70 -6.78
C LEU A 113 17.86 -22.94 -7.66
#